data_AF-A0AA86MEM1-F1
#
_entry.id   AF-A0AA86MEM1-F1
#
_cell.length_a   1.000
_cell.length_b   1.000
_cell.length_c   1.000
_cell.angle_alpha   90.00
_cell.angle_beta   90.00
_cell.angle_gamma   90.00
#
_symmetry.space_group_name_H-M   'P 1'
#
loop_
_entity.id
_entity.type
_entity.pdbx_description
1 polymer ?
#
loop_
_entity_poly.entity_id
_entity_poly.type
_entity_poly.pdbx_seq_one_letter_code
_entity_poly.pdbx_strand_id
1 'polypeptide(L)'
;MAGKTQNYTEDFKKQIVALKQNGKSTSEIAREYQIAKSTIVKWVNDYTKSGSFKAKDNRTEEENELLRLRKENKQLLMENDILKQAALIMARK
;
A
#
# COMPACT_ATOMS: atom_id res chain seq x y z
N MET A 1 -7.99 -3.96 -16.32
CA MET A 1 -8.94 -2.86 -15.99
C MET A 1 -8.53 -2.25 -14.67
N ALA A 2 -7.85 -1.09 -14.67
CA ALA A 2 -7.59 -0.37 -13.42
C ALA A 2 -8.92 0.26 -12.95
N GLY A 3 -9.51 -0.28 -11.89
CA GLY A 3 -10.72 0.28 -11.30
C GLY A 3 -10.48 1.71 -10.83
N LYS A 4 -11.41 2.63 -11.13
CA LYS A 4 -11.36 4.02 -10.68
C LYS A 4 -11.21 4.05 -9.16
N THR A 5 -10.10 4.60 -8.66
CA THR A 5 -9.84 4.71 -7.23
C THR A 5 -10.75 5.79 -6.66
N GLN A 6 -11.77 5.38 -5.89
CA GLN A 6 -12.60 6.31 -5.15
C GLN A 6 -11.82 6.77 -3.90
N ASN A 7 -11.56 8.07 -3.82
CA ASN A 7 -10.85 8.66 -2.70
C ASN A 7 -11.85 9.06 -1.62
N TYR A 8 -11.81 8.34 -0.50
CA TYR A 8 -12.60 8.66 0.69
C TYR A 8 -11.73 9.42 1.70
N THR A 9 -12.32 10.40 2.36
CA THR A 9 -11.67 11.15 3.45
C THR A 9 -11.38 10.23 4.64
N GLU A 10 -10.39 10.58 5.47
CA GLU A 10 -10.07 9.77 6.65
C GLU A 10 -11.23 9.74 7.65
N ASP A 11 -11.91 10.86 7.86
CA ASP A 11 -13.05 10.93 8.79
C ASP A 11 -14.20 10.04 8.35
N PHE A 12 -14.48 9.97 7.05
CA PHE A 12 -15.48 9.05 6.51
C PHE A 12 -15.08 7.59 6.76
N LYS A 13 -13.81 7.23 6.54
CA LYS A 13 -13.33 5.88 6.83
C LYS A 13 -13.45 5.54 8.32
N LYS A 14 -13.11 6.48 9.22
CA LYS A 14 -13.29 6.32 10.67
C LYS A 14 -14.75 6.08 11.04
N GLN A 15 -15.68 6.82 10.43
CA GLN A 15 -17.11 6.62 10.64
C GLN A 15 -17.54 5.20 10.24
N ILE A 16 -17.10 4.71 9.08
CA ILE A 16 -17.39 3.35 8.61
C ILE A 16 -16.83 2.29 9.58
N VAL A 17 -15.60 2.47 10.06
CA VAL A 17 -15.00 1.57 11.05
C VAL A 17 -15.78 1.59 12.37
N ALA A 18 -16.17 2.77 12.86
CA ALA A 18 -16.97 2.92 14.07
C ALA A 18 -18.33 2.21 13.94
N LEU A 19 -19.01 2.33 12.80
CA LEU A 19 -20.26 1.59 12.53
C LEU A 19 -20.06 0.07 12.61
N LYS A 20 -18.95 -0.44 12.07
CA LYS A 20 -18.62 -1.88 12.14
C LYS A 20 -18.34 -2.33 13.58
N GLN A 21 -17.63 -1.52 14.36
CA GLN A 21 -17.31 -1.78 15.77
C GLN A 21 -18.55 -1.74 16.65
N ASN A 22 -19.52 -0.88 16.32
CA ASN A 22 -20.84 -0.81 16.98
C ASN A 22 -21.79 -1.95 16.56
N GLY A 23 -21.29 -3.01 15.93
CA GLY A 23 -22.04 -4.23 15.64
C GLY A 23 -22.75 -4.29 14.28
N LYS A 24 -22.76 -3.19 13.50
CA LYS A 24 -23.38 -3.20 12.16
C LYS A 24 -22.66 -4.18 11.23
N SER A 25 -23.39 -4.93 10.40
CA SER A 25 -22.77 -5.89 9.50
C SER A 25 -22.13 -5.20 8.29
N THR A 26 -21.07 -5.80 7.75
CA THR A 26 -20.41 -5.30 6.53
C THR A 26 -21.38 -5.24 5.34
N SER A 27 -22.35 -6.16 5.27
CA SER A 27 -23.36 -6.17 4.20
C SER A 27 -24.31 -4.97 4.28
N GLU A 28 -24.75 -4.60 5.48
CA GLU A 28 -25.60 -3.43 5.68
C GLU A 28 -24.85 -2.14 5.34
N ILE A 29 -23.63 -1.99 5.84
CA ILE A 29 -22.79 -0.82 5.55
C ILE A 29 -22.54 -0.71 4.04
N ALA A 30 -22.20 -1.82 3.37
CA ALA A 30 -21.98 -1.84 1.94
C ALA A 30 -23.20 -1.36 1.13
N ARG A 31 -24.40 -1.76 1.55
CA ARG A 31 -25.66 -1.37 0.90
C ARG A 31 -26.00 0.10 1.15
N GLU A 32 -25.85 0.57 2.39
CA GLU A 32 -26.23 1.94 2.78
C GLU A 32 -25.30 3.00 2.17
N TYR A 33 -23.99 2.75 2.21
CA TYR A 33 -22.99 3.72 1.74
C TYR A 33 -22.51 3.43 0.31
N GLN A 34 -23.04 2.39 -0.33
CA GLN A 34 -22.65 1.93 -1.68
C GLN A 34 -21.14 1.66 -1.81
N ILE A 35 -20.55 1.07 -0.77
CA ILE A 35 -19.13 0.74 -0.72
C ILE A 35 -18.95 -0.75 -0.93
N ALA A 36 -17.93 -1.14 -1.70
CA ALA A 36 -17.57 -2.55 -1.84
C ALA A 36 -17.22 -3.17 -0.47
N LYS A 37 -17.74 -4.37 -0.19
CA LYS A 37 -17.48 -5.08 1.07
C LYS A 37 -15.99 -5.26 1.35
N SER A 38 -15.19 -5.54 0.32
CA SER A 38 -13.74 -5.68 0.42
C SER A 38 -13.05 -4.40 0.89
N THR A 39 -13.54 -3.23 0.46
CA THR A 39 -13.03 -1.93 0.89
C THR A 39 -13.32 -1.70 2.38
N ILE A 40 -14.52 -2.03 2.85
CA ILE A 40 -14.89 -1.92 4.26
C ILE A 40 -14.01 -2.83 5.12
N VAL A 41 -13.88 -4.11 4.73
CA VAL A 41 -13.03 -5.08 5.45
C VAL A 41 -11.59 -4.57 5.53
N LYS A 42 -11.06 -4.04 4.43
CA LYS A 42 -9.72 -3.46 4.40
C LYS A 42 -9.57 -2.32 5.40
N TRP A 43 -10.48 -1.35 5.42
CA TRP A 43 -10.39 -0.21 6.34
C TRP A 43 -10.47 -0.63 7.80
N VAL A 44 -11.34 -1.60 8.12
CA VAL A 44 -11.45 -2.14 9.47
C VAL A 44 -10.15 -2.82 9.87
N ASN A 45 -9.60 -3.69 9.01
CA ASN A 45 -8.34 -4.39 9.31
C ASN A 45 -7.16 -3.43 9.46
N ASP A 46 -7.00 -2.49 8.53
CA ASP A 46 -5.92 -1.49 8.56
C ASP A 46 -6.01 -0.64 9.84
N TYR A 47 -7.20 -0.14 10.16
CA TYR A 47 -7.39 0.70 11.34
C TYR A 47 -7.26 -0.08 12.65
N THR A 48 -7.74 -1.32 12.72
CA THR A 48 -7.55 -2.18 13.90
C THR A 48 -6.08 -2.55 14.11
N LYS A 49 -5.30 -2.70 13.04
CA LYS A 49 -3.89 -3.08 13.13
C LYS A 49 -2.99 -1.92 13.58
N SER A 50 -3.17 -0.73 13.00
CA SER A 50 -2.22 0.39 13.16
C SER A 50 -2.86 1.70 13.61
N GLY A 51 -4.19 1.79 13.68
CA GLY A 51 -4.89 3.07 13.85
C GLY A 51 -4.81 3.99 12.63
N SER A 52 -4.27 3.50 11.51
CA SER A 52 -4.02 4.28 10.29
C SER A 52 -4.60 3.57 9.07
N PHE A 53 -5.07 4.33 8.08
CA PHE A 53 -5.47 3.81 6.77
C PHE A 53 -4.33 3.83 5.74
N LYS A 54 -3.14 4.29 6.15
CA LYS A 54 -1.99 4.39 5.25
C LYS A 54 -1.36 3.01 5.09
N ALA A 55 -1.07 2.65 3.85
CA ALA A 55 -0.47 1.35 3.54
C ALA A 55 0.89 1.17 4.23
N LYS A 56 1.69 2.24 4.37
CA LYS A 56 3.00 2.19 5.03
C LYS A 56 2.89 1.71 6.49
N ASP A 57 1.88 2.19 7.21
CA ASP A 57 1.71 1.93 8.63
C ASP A 57 1.14 0.51 8.88
N ASN A 58 0.60 -0.12 7.83
CA ASN A 58 -0.02 -1.44 7.88
C ASN A 58 0.85 -2.55 7.28
N ARG A 59 2.05 -2.23 6.78
CA ARG A 59 2.98 -3.23 6.27
C ARG A 59 3.58 -4.08 7.38
N THR A 60 3.92 -5.33 7.08
CA THR A 60 4.79 -6.13 7.97
C THR A 60 6.24 -5.68 7.84
N GLU A 61 7.07 -6.10 8.79
CA GLU A 61 8.51 -5.84 8.71
C GLU A 61 9.13 -6.51 7.48
N GLU A 62 8.67 -7.72 7.12
CA GLU A 62 9.15 -8.39 5.90
C GLU A 62 8.78 -7.62 4.63
N GLU A 63 7.58 -7.02 4.57
CA GLU A 63 7.18 -6.18 3.45
C GLU A 63 8.02 -4.90 3.34
N ASN A 64 8.37 -4.30 4.48
CA ASN A 64 9.26 -3.13 4.52
C ASN A 64 10.69 -3.49 4.07
N GLU A 65 11.23 -4.61 4.55
CA GLU A 65 12.55 -5.08 4.16
C GLU A 65 12.58 -5.46 2.67
N LEU A 66 11.54 -6.12 2.16
CA LEU A 66 11.42 -6.41 0.73
C LEU A 66 11.43 -5.13 -0.13
N LEU A 67 10.75 -4.07 0.31
CA LEU A 67 10.78 -2.78 -0.39
C LEU A 67 12.17 -2.14 -0.36
N ARG A 68 12.87 -2.21 0.78
CA ARG A 68 14.24 -1.73 0.93
C ARG A 68 15.20 -2.47 -0.01
N LEU A 69 15.18 -3.80 0.03
CA LEU A 69 16.02 -4.65 -0.81
C LEU A 69 15.77 -4.42 -2.30
N ARG A 70 14.51 -4.25 -2.72
CA ARG A 70 14.19 -3.91 -4.12
C ARG A 70 14.77 -2.56 -4.54
N LYS A 71 14.75 -1.57 -3.65
CA LYS A 71 15.32 -0.24 -3.92
C LYS A 71 16.84 -0.32 -4.04
N GLU A 72 17.49 -1.02 -3.12
CA GLU A 72 18.94 -1.22 -3.11
C GLU A 72 19.40 -2.01 -4.35
N ASN A 73 18.72 -3.11 -4.67
CA ASN A 73 19.03 -3.90 -5.85
C ASN A 73 18.91 -3.07 -7.14
N LYS A 74 17.88 -2.23 -7.26
CA LYS A 74 17.74 -1.31 -8.39
C LYS A 74 18.92 -0.34 -8.49
N GLN A 75 19.36 0.23 -7.36
CA GLN A 75 20.51 1.13 -7.33
C GLN A 75 21.80 0.39 -7.74
N LEU A 76 22.06 -0.78 -7.17
CA LEU A 76 23.22 -1.60 -7.51
C LEU A 76 23.25 -1.99 -9.00
N LEU A 77 22.10 -2.29 -9.59
CA LEU A 77 22.00 -2.58 -11.03
C LEU A 77 22.36 -1.36 -11.88
N MET A 78 21.93 -0.16 -11.48
CA MET A 78 22.29 1.09 -12.16
C MET A 78 23.78 1.40 -12.03
N GLU A 79 24.34 1.28 -10.83
CA GLU A 79 25.79 1.46 -10.60
C GLU A 79 26.61 0.46 -11.40
N ASN A 80 26.19 -0.80 -11.43
CA ASN A 80 26.85 -1.84 -12.22
C ASN A 80 26.84 -1.54 -13.72
N ASP A 81 25.72 -1.02 -14.24
CA ASP A 81 25.63 -0.63 -15.65
C ASP A 81 26.58 0.54 -15.97
N ILE A 82 26.63 1.57 -15.12
CA ILE A 82 27.57 2.68 -15.27
C ILE A 82 29.02 2.19 -15.28
N LEU A 83 29.37 1.29 -14.35
CA LEU A 83 30.73 0.72 -14.28
C LEU A 83 31.06 -0.10 -15.53
N LYS A 84 30.11 -0.87 -16.07
CA LYS A 84 30.28 -1.60 -17.33
C LYS A 84 30.51 -0.65 -18.50
N GLN A 85 29.73 0.41 -18.60
CA GLN A 85 29.91 1.42 -19.66
C GLN A 85 31.30 2.09 -19.55
N ALA A 86 31.72 2.45 -18.34
CA ALA A 86 33.05 3.04 -18.11
C ALA A 86 34.18 2.07 -18.50
N ALA A 87 34.08 0.79 -18.14
CA ALA A 87 35.05 -0.24 -18.51
C ALA A 87 35.17 -0.40 -20.04
N LEU A 88 34.06 -0.37 -20.77
CA LEU A 88 34.05 -0.43 -22.23
C LEU A 88 34.74 0.78 -22.88
N ILE A 89 34.55 1.98 -22.32
CA ILE A 89 35.22 3.19 -22.80
C ILE A 89 36.73 3.10 -22.54
N MET A 90 37.14 2.67 -21.35
CA MET A 90 38.56 2.52 -21.00
C MET A 90 39.26 1.46 -21.84
N ALA A 91 38.61 0.33 -22.16
CA ALA A 91 39.19 -0.73 -22.97
C ALA A 91 39.37 -0.36 -24.46
N ARG A 92 38.77 0.74 -24.92
CA ARG A 92 38.90 1.26 -26.30
C ARG A 92 39.99 2.34 -26.44
N LYS A 93 40.64 2.73 -25.33
CA LYS A 93 41.77 3.64 -25.31
C LYS A 93 43.07 2.86 -25.29
#